data_AF-A0A1U6J9L7-F1
#
_entry.id   AF-A0A1U6J9L7-F1
#
_cell.length_a   1.000
_cell.length_b   1.000
_cell.length_c   1.000
_cell.angle_alpha   90.00
_cell.angle_beta   90.00
_cell.angle_gamma   90.00
#
_symmetry.space_group_name_H-M   'P 1'
#
loop_
_entity.id
_entity.type
_entity.pdbx_description
1 polymer ?
#
loop_
_entity_poly.entity_id
_entity_poly.type
_entity_poly.pdbx_seq_one_letter_code
_entity_poly.pdbx_strand_id
1 'polypeptide(L)'
;MTDMNDVQLLHSIYAKFAFTRDSHAHDEWVSLFTDDAVFDIDGGIFRGREALIEFSKALEADLSGGGIKIKHCMASVDVVVDGDEARGRGDFQFYTIKGGVPTLGALGTYTDRFRRVGGQWKIAERVGRNDTDLNPV
;
A
#
# COMPACT_ATOMS: atom_id res chain seq x y z
N MET A 1 -20.53 -12.98 12.14
CA MET A 1 -20.43 -11.73 12.90
C MET A 1 -19.02 -11.24 12.65
N THR A 2 -18.86 -10.10 11.96
CA THR A 2 -17.53 -9.50 11.74
C THR A 2 -16.90 -9.25 13.10
N ASP A 3 -15.78 -9.90 13.40
CA ASP A 3 -15.06 -9.62 14.64
C ASP A 3 -14.55 -8.18 14.54
N MET A 4 -14.95 -7.31 15.48
CA MET A 4 -14.53 -5.90 15.53
C MET A 4 -13.00 -5.79 15.50
N ASN A 5 -12.31 -6.84 15.99
CA ASN A 5 -10.86 -6.99 15.92
C ASN A 5 -10.34 -7.12 14.47
N ASP A 6 -11.00 -7.87 13.59
CA ASP A 6 -10.53 -8.07 12.22
C ASP A 6 -10.54 -6.78 11.40
N VAL A 7 -11.60 -5.98 11.52
CA VAL A 7 -11.69 -4.66 10.87
C VAL A 7 -10.54 -3.75 11.35
N GLN A 8 -10.26 -3.74 12.65
CA GLN A 8 -9.14 -2.97 13.22
C GLN A 8 -7.77 -3.47 12.74
N LEU A 9 -7.59 -4.78 12.61
CA LEU A 9 -6.38 -5.38 12.05
C LEU A 9 -6.19 -4.98 10.59
N LEU A 10 -7.25 -4.99 9.77
CA LEU A 10 -7.20 -4.56 8.38
C LEU A 10 -6.91 -3.05 8.26
N HIS A 11 -7.53 -2.20 9.08
CA HIS A 11 -7.17 -0.77 9.16
C HIS A 11 -5.71 -0.57 9.56
N SER A 12 -5.19 -1.42 10.45
CA SER A 12 -3.79 -1.38 10.86
C SER A 12 -2.85 -1.76 9.72
N ILE A 13 -3.26 -2.62 8.77
CA ILE A 13 -2.45 -2.93 7.58
C ILE A 13 -2.26 -1.69 6.72
N TYR A 14 -3.29 -0.85 6.52
CA TYR A 14 -3.16 0.41 5.78
C TYR A 14 -2.14 1.36 6.43
N ALA A 15 -2.20 1.51 7.75
CA ALA A 15 -1.25 2.33 8.50
C ALA A 15 0.18 1.77 8.41
N LYS A 16 0.34 0.45 8.63
CA LYS A 16 1.65 -0.23 8.55
C LYS A 16 2.24 -0.15 7.15
N PHE A 17 1.42 -0.28 6.11
CA PHE A 17 1.85 -0.12 4.72
C PHE A 17 2.48 1.26 4.51
N ALA A 18 1.79 2.33 4.93
CA ALA A 18 2.30 3.69 4.82
C ALA A 18 3.60 3.88 5.62
N PHE A 19 3.62 3.46 6.89
CA PHE A 19 4.80 3.64 7.75
C PHE A 19 6.03 2.89 7.24
N THR A 20 5.89 1.60 6.94
CA THR A 20 7.02 0.76 6.49
C THR A 20 7.53 1.19 5.13
N ARG A 21 6.66 1.71 4.25
CA ARG A 21 7.06 2.31 2.98
C ARG A 21 7.84 3.60 3.17
N ASP A 22 7.34 4.50 4.01
CA ASP A 22 7.95 5.80 4.28
C ASP A 22 9.28 5.69 5.04
N SER A 23 9.46 4.62 5.83
CA SER A 23 10.67 4.36 6.62
C SER A 23 11.65 3.40 5.94
N HIS A 24 11.41 3.00 4.70
CA HIS A 24 12.25 2.05 3.95
C HIS A 24 12.43 0.68 4.65
N ALA A 25 11.46 0.28 5.49
CA ALA A 25 11.47 -1.02 6.16
C ALA A 25 10.96 -2.11 5.19
N HIS A 26 11.74 -2.41 4.15
CA HIS A 26 11.25 -3.21 3.02
C HIS A 26 10.78 -4.61 3.42
N ASP A 27 11.51 -5.30 4.30
CA ASP A 27 11.13 -6.65 4.73
C ASP A 27 9.80 -6.64 5.49
N GLU A 28 9.58 -5.63 6.34
CA GLU A 28 8.32 -5.42 7.05
C GLU A 28 7.19 -5.06 6.08
N TRP A 29 7.46 -4.17 5.12
CA TRP A 29 6.50 -3.78 4.09
C TRP A 29 6.03 -4.99 3.28
N VAL A 30 6.97 -5.82 2.81
CA VAL A 30 6.66 -7.04 2.05
C VAL A 30 5.97 -8.08 2.94
N SER A 31 6.23 -8.12 4.24
CA SER A 31 5.56 -9.06 5.17
C SER A 31 4.04 -8.88 5.26
N LEU A 32 3.54 -7.69 4.91
CA LEU A 32 2.12 -7.37 4.86
C LEU A 32 1.38 -8.09 3.72
N PHE A 33 2.12 -8.63 2.75
CA PHE A 33 1.58 -9.30 1.58
C PHE A 33 1.63 -10.83 1.74
N THR A 34 0.72 -11.53 1.06
CA THR A 34 0.85 -12.97 0.85
C THR A 34 2.01 -13.27 -0.11
N ASP A 35 2.56 -14.48 -0.06
CA ASP A 35 3.74 -14.84 -0.84
C ASP A 35 3.50 -14.78 -2.36
N ASP A 36 2.25 -14.95 -2.77
CA ASP A 36 1.70 -14.89 -4.13
C ASP A 36 1.00 -13.56 -4.46
N ALA A 37 1.15 -12.52 -3.63
CA ALA A 37 0.36 -11.30 -3.76
C ALA A 37 0.60 -10.55 -5.07
N VAL A 38 -0.42 -9.80 -5.51
CA VAL A 38 -0.34 -8.92 -6.68
C VAL A 38 -0.42 -7.47 -6.22
N PHE A 39 0.56 -6.66 -6.62
CA PHE A 39 0.53 -5.20 -6.46
C PHE A 39 0.51 -4.57 -7.85
N ASP A 40 -0.64 -4.01 -8.21
CA ASP A 40 -0.93 -3.41 -9.52
C ASP A 40 -1.12 -1.90 -9.32
N ILE A 41 -0.21 -1.11 -9.86
CA ILE A 41 -0.28 0.35 -9.84
C ILE A 41 -0.01 0.88 -11.25
N ASP A 42 -0.23 2.17 -11.48
CA ASP A 42 0.00 2.78 -12.81
C ASP A 42 1.45 2.60 -13.32
N GLY A 43 2.41 2.41 -12.40
CA GLY A 43 3.81 2.12 -12.71
C GLY A 43 4.14 0.65 -13.04
N GLY A 44 3.17 -0.27 -12.94
CA GLY A 44 3.36 -1.69 -13.29
C GLY A 44 2.69 -2.68 -12.35
N ILE A 45 2.83 -3.97 -12.68
CA ILE A 45 2.26 -5.09 -11.92
C ILE A 45 3.38 -5.97 -11.37
N PHE A 46 3.43 -6.08 -10.04
CA PHE A 46 4.44 -6.83 -9.30
C PHE A 46 3.79 -8.05 -8.65
N ARG A 47 4.35 -9.24 -8.86
CA ARG A 47 3.77 -10.51 -8.40
C ARG A 47 4.73 -11.25 -7.49
N GLY A 48 4.25 -11.56 -6.29
CA GLY A 48 4.94 -12.32 -5.28
C GLY A 48 6.03 -11.55 -4.55
N ARG A 49 6.53 -12.18 -3.47
CA ARG A 49 7.45 -11.56 -2.51
C ARG A 49 8.69 -10.92 -3.15
N GLU A 50 9.31 -11.61 -4.10
CA GLU A 50 10.54 -11.17 -4.76
C GLU A 50 10.32 -9.90 -5.61
N ALA A 51 9.28 -9.85 -6.43
CA ALA A 51 8.99 -8.66 -7.22
C ALA A 51 8.66 -7.44 -6.34
N LEU A 52 7.98 -7.66 -5.21
CA LEU A 52 7.64 -6.60 -4.26
C LEU A 52 8.86 -6.04 -3.55
N ILE A 53 9.80 -6.88 -3.11
CA ILE A 53 11.02 -6.40 -2.45
C ILE A 53 11.90 -5.60 -3.43
N GLU A 54 12.04 -6.09 -4.66
CA GLU A 54 12.82 -5.40 -5.70
C GLU A 54 12.19 -4.06 -6.07
N PHE A 55 10.87 -4.02 -6.24
CA PHE A 55 10.14 -2.76 -6.44
C PHE A 55 10.36 -1.77 -5.28
N SER A 56 10.32 -2.24 -4.03
CA SER A 56 10.48 -1.38 -2.85
C SER A 56 11.87 -0.76 -2.77
N LYS A 57 12.91 -1.55 -3.04
CA LYS A 57 14.31 -1.08 -3.08
C LYS A 57 14.58 -0.17 -4.26
N ALA A 58 14.06 -0.51 -5.44
CA ALA A 58 14.24 0.30 -6.65
C ALA A 58 13.63 1.70 -6.48
N LEU A 59 12.43 1.81 -5.90
CA LEU A 59 11.82 3.10 -5.64
C LEU A 59 12.63 3.91 -4.63
N GLU A 60 13.14 3.29 -3.55
CA GLU A 60 14.03 4.01 -2.63
C GLU A 60 15.28 4.52 -3.33
N ALA A 61 15.95 3.68 -4.13
CA ALA A 61 17.18 4.08 -4.81
C ALA A 61 16.98 5.32 -5.69
N ASP A 62 15.86 5.37 -6.42
CA ASP A 62 15.47 6.51 -7.25
C ASP A 62 15.23 7.80 -6.42
N LEU A 63 14.50 7.68 -5.31
CA LEU A 63 14.15 8.82 -4.45
C LEU A 63 15.34 9.34 -3.62
N SER A 64 16.06 8.42 -2.97
CA SER A 64 17.19 8.73 -2.09
C SER A 64 18.35 9.37 -2.86
N GLY A 65 18.61 8.94 -4.10
CA GLY A 65 19.60 9.58 -4.98
C GLY A 65 19.31 11.05 -5.26
N GLY A 66 18.04 11.47 -5.19
CA GLY A 66 17.60 12.85 -5.34
C GLY A 66 17.45 13.65 -4.04
N GLY A 67 17.74 13.03 -2.88
CA GLY A 67 17.46 13.62 -1.56
C GLY A 67 15.97 13.81 -1.28
N ILE A 68 15.12 12.94 -1.83
CA ILE A 68 13.67 13.00 -1.74
C ILE A 68 13.20 12.05 -0.63
N LYS A 69 12.39 12.56 0.30
CA LYS A 69 11.62 11.74 1.24
C LYS A 69 10.20 11.57 0.74
N ILE A 70 9.52 10.54 1.20
CA ILE A 70 8.12 10.27 0.84
C ILE A 70 7.23 10.24 2.06
N LYS A 71 5.94 10.52 1.84
CA LYS A 71 4.90 10.39 2.85
C LYS A 71 3.62 9.85 2.24
N HIS A 72 3.12 8.74 2.78
CA HIS A 72 1.81 8.22 2.47
C HIS A 72 0.80 8.61 3.54
N CYS A 73 -0.31 9.22 3.13
CA CYS A 73 -1.46 9.50 3.99
C CYS A 73 -2.65 8.68 3.50
N MET A 74 -3.13 7.76 4.33
CA MET A 74 -4.31 6.94 4.06
C MET A 74 -5.57 7.59 4.66
N ALA A 75 -6.65 7.62 3.89
CA ALA A 75 -7.93 8.19 4.28
C ALA A 75 -9.10 7.34 3.75
N SER A 76 -10.31 7.61 4.24
CA SER A 76 -11.55 6.99 3.74
C SER A 76 -11.50 5.46 3.64
N VAL A 77 -10.86 4.82 4.62
CA VAL A 77 -10.67 3.36 4.60
C VAL A 77 -11.97 2.67 5.00
N ASP A 78 -12.45 1.80 4.12
CA ASP A 78 -13.58 0.90 4.34
C ASP A 78 -13.15 -0.54 4.07
N VAL A 79 -13.59 -1.47 4.92
CA VAL A 79 -13.25 -2.89 4.80
C VAL A 79 -14.43 -3.77 5.16
N VAL A 80 -14.57 -4.87 4.43
CA VAL A 80 -15.62 -5.87 4.63
C VAL A 80 -14.96 -7.25 4.75
N VAL A 81 -15.23 -7.93 5.86
CA VAL A 81 -14.67 -9.25 6.18
C VAL A 81 -15.70 -10.35 5.87
N ASP A 82 -15.24 -11.41 5.22
CA ASP A 82 -16.01 -12.63 4.93
C ASP A 82 -15.14 -13.86 5.25
N GLY A 83 -15.26 -14.36 6.48
CA GLY A 83 -14.47 -15.49 6.97
C GLY A 83 -12.96 -15.19 6.98
N ASP A 84 -12.21 -15.93 6.17
CA ASP A 84 -10.75 -15.79 6.00
C ASP A 84 -10.35 -14.93 4.80
N GLU A 85 -11.33 -14.29 4.15
CA GLU A 85 -11.13 -13.28 3.11
C GLU A 85 -11.68 -11.93 3.54
N ALA A 86 -11.15 -10.85 2.98
CA ALA A 86 -11.73 -9.53 3.13
C ALA A 86 -11.51 -8.69 1.87
N ARG A 87 -12.35 -7.68 1.69
CA ARG A 87 -12.18 -6.65 0.67
C ARG A 87 -12.02 -5.30 1.35
N GLY A 88 -11.27 -4.40 0.74
CA GLY A 88 -11.17 -3.04 1.26
C GLY A 88 -10.90 -2.02 0.18
N ARG A 89 -11.13 -0.77 0.55
CA ARG A 89 -10.79 0.40 -0.23
C ARG A 89 -10.21 1.46 0.69
N GLY A 90 -9.23 2.22 0.23
CA GLY A 90 -8.75 3.40 0.94
C GLY A 90 -8.18 4.42 -0.02
N ASP A 91 -8.42 5.70 0.25
CA ASP A 91 -7.82 6.79 -0.49
C ASP A 91 -6.38 7.01 -0.01
N PHE A 92 -5.46 7.28 -0.93
CA PHE A 92 -4.08 7.61 -0.62
C PHE A 92 -3.73 8.99 -1.14
N GLN A 93 -2.93 9.71 -0.37
CA GLN A 93 -2.13 10.83 -0.85
C GLN A 93 -0.67 10.46 -0.69
N PHE A 94 0.08 10.57 -1.78
CA PHE A 94 1.51 10.35 -1.82
C PHE A 94 2.22 11.68 -2.01
N TYR A 95 3.00 12.08 -1.01
CA TYR A 95 3.81 13.29 -1.07
C TYR A 95 5.27 12.93 -1.28
N THR A 96 5.95 13.73 -2.11
CA THR A 96 7.41 13.81 -2.12
C THR A 96 7.84 15.05 -1.35
N ILE A 97 8.96 14.97 -0.64
CA ILE A 97 9.49 16.07 0.18
C ILE A 97 10.95 16.28 -0.20
N LYS A 98 11.26 17.45 -0.74
CA LYS A 98 12.62 17.84 -1.13
C LYS A 98 12.94 19.21 -0.57
N GLY A 99 14.09 19.36 0.09
CA GLY A 99 14.48 20.63 0.73
C GLY A 99 13.47 21.14 1.77
N GLY A 100 12.70 20.24 2.39
CA GLY A 100 11.64 20.60 3.36
C GLY A 100 10.30 21.00 2.75
N VAL A 101 10.15 20.98 1.42
CA VAL A 101 8.91 21.34 0.73
C VAL A 101 8.14 20.08 0.33
N PRO A 102 6.92 19.84 0.87
CA PRO A 102 6.07 18.75 0.42
C PRO A 102 5.36 19.09 -0.89
N THR A 103 5.33 18.15 -1.83
CA THR A 103 4.58 18.23 -3.09
C THR A 103 3.71 16.99 -3.23
N LEU A 104 2.43 17.17 -3.57
CA LEU A 104 1.53 16.06 -3.86
C LEU A 104 1.98 15.41 -5.18
N GLY A 105 2.48 14.18 -5.11
CA GLY A 105 2.96 13.42 -6.26
C GLY A 105 1.88 12.53 -6.87
N ALA A 106 0.99 11.98 -6.04
CA ALA A 106 -0.17 11.21 -6.48
C ALA A 106 -1.28 11.26 -5.43
N LEU A 107 -2.52 11.18 -5.88
CA LEU A 107 -3.74 11.09 -5.08
C LEU A 107 -4.61 10.07 -5.77
N GLY A 108 -5.16 9.11 -5.05
CA GLY A 108 -6.10 8.19 -5.65
C GLY A 108 -6.61 7.15 -4.69
N THR A 109 -6.98 5.99 -5.21
CA THR A 109 -7.61 4.92 -4.44
C THR A 109 -6.80 3.63 -4.54
N TYR A 110 -6.63 2.94 -3.40
CA TYR A 110 -6.32 1.51 -3.35
C TYR A 110 -7.62 0.70 -3.25
N THR A 111 -7.70 -0.37 -4.02
CA THR A 111 -8.70 -1.44 -3.90
C THR A 111 -7.97 -2.74 -3.56
N ASP A 112 -8.38 -3.39 -2.48
CA ASP A 112 -7.63 -4.49 -1.89
C ASP A 112 -8.47 -5.76 -1.75
N ARG A 113 -7.81 -6.90 -1.95
CA ARG A 113 -8.24 -8.20 -1.44
C ARG A 113 -7.27 -8.65 -0.36
N PHE A 114 -7.79 -9.08 0.78
CA PHE A 114 -7.03 -9.63 1.88
C PHE A 114 -7.36 -11.09 2.08
N ARG A 115 -6.39 -11.84 2.57
CA ARG A 115 -6.52 -13.25 2.94
C ARG A 115 -5.84 -13.50 4.27
N ARG A 116 -6.46 -14.30 5.13
CA ARG A 116 -5.83 -14.78 6.37
C ARG A 116 -4.88 -15.94 6.04
N VAL A 117 -3.61 -15.80 6.41
CA VAL A 117 -2.57 -16.83 6.22
C VAL A 117 -1.90 -17.07 7.56
N GLY A 118 -1.96 -18.30 8.07
CA GLY A 118 -1.37 -18.64 9.37
C GLY A 118 -1.95 -17.82 10.53
N GLY A 119 -3.25 -17.48 10.47
CA GLY A 119 -3.93 -16.65 11.48
C GLY A 119 -3.75 -15.14 11.31
N GLN A 120 -2.92 -14.67 10.38
CA GLN A 120 -2.64 -13.26 10.15
C GLN A 120 -3.27 -12.74 8.86
N TRP A 121 -3.90 -11.56 8.91
CA TRP A 121 -4.37 -10.87 7.71
C TRP A 121 -3.21 -10.35 6.88
N LYS A 122 -3.30 -10.56 5.58
CA LYS A 122 -2.30 -10.11 4.59
C LYS A 122 -2.99 -9.62 3.32
N ILE A 123 -2.34 -8.71 2.61
CA ILE A 123 -2.75 -8.23 1.29
C ILE A 123 -2.48 -9.34 0.27
N ALA A 124 -3.53 -9.86 -0.35
CA ALA A 124 -3.43 -10.82 -1.45
C ALA A 124 -3.42 -10.10 -2.81
N GLU A 125 -4.14 -8.98 -2.92
CA GLU A 125 -4.08 -8.09 -4.07
C GLU A 125 -4.27 -6.65 -3.61
N ARG A 126 -3.51 -5.73 -4.20
CA ARG A 126 -3.74 -4.30 -4.09
C ARG A 126 -3.64 -3.66 -5.48
N VAL A 127 -4.70 -2.97 -5.86
CA VAL A 127 -4.79 -2.19 -7.09
C VAL A 127 -4.82 -0.71 -6.71
N GLY A 128 -3.78 0.03 -7.07
CA GLY A 128 -3.71 1.49 -6.90
C GLY A 128 -3.95 2.20 -8.23
N ARG A 129 -4.84 3.19 -8.24
CA ARG A 129 -5.06 4.07 -9.39
C ARG A 129 -4.86 5.52 -8.96
N ASN A 130 -4.06 6.23 -9.73
CA ASN A 130 -3.78 7.64 -9.53
C ASN A 130 -4.85 8.49 -10.24
N ASP A 131 -5.53 9.33 -9.46
CA ASP A 131 -6.56 10.26 -9.93
C ASP A 131 -5.98 11.65 -10.24
N THR A 132 -4.69 11.92 -9.95
CA THR A 132 -4.08 13.22 -10.31
C THR A 132 -3.85 13.39 -11.80
N ASP A 133 -3.78 12.29 -12.53
CA ASP A 133 -3.60 12.27 -13.98
C ASP A 133 -4.99 12.33 -14.62
N LEU A 134 -5.64 13.49 -14.53
CA LEU A 134 -6.94 13.75 -15.17
C LEU A 134 -6.81 13.71 -16.70
N ASN A 135 -6.85 12.52 -17.31
CA ASN A 135 -7.64 12.38 -18.51
C ASN A 135 -9.11 12.36 -18.06
N PRO A 136 -9.95 13.32 -18.50
CA PRO A 136 -11.34 13.34 -18.11
C PRO A 136 -12.02 12.03 -18.53
N VAL A 137 -12.84 11.49 -17.63
CA VAL A 137 -13.80 10.42 -17.90
C VAL A 137 -14.73 10.81 -19.05
#